data_AF-A0AAJ3P5L1-F1
#
_entry.id   AF-A0AAJ3P5L1-F1
#
_cell.length_a   1.000
_cell.length_b   1.000
_cell.length_c   1.000
_cell.angle_alpha   90.00
_cell.angle_beta   90.00
_cell.angle_gamma   90.00
#
_symmetry.space_group_name_H-M   'P 1'
#
loop_
_entity.id
_entity.type
_entity.pdbx_description
1 polymer ?
#
loop_
_entity_poly.entity_id
_entity_poly.type
_entity_poly.pdbx_seq_one_letter_code
_entity_poly.pdbx_strand_id
1 'polypeptide(L)'
;MSEQVPTPQNGAIDYVAVEQSPRFLRLKRTQRSFIFPLAAFFLVWYFVYVLLAAFARDFMAQRVWGDITVGLLFGLGQFVTTFAITMAYVAFANRKLDPLASEIREELEKAQADA
;
A
#
# COMPACT_ATOMS: atom_id res chain seq x y z
N MET A 1 1.59 34.25 -41.54
CA MET A 1 1.12 32.86 -41.67
C MET A 1 1.04 32.33 -40.25
N SER A 2 -0.18 32.34 -39.70
CA SER A 2 -0.46 32.15 -38.28
C SER A 2 -0.74 30.68 -38.02
N GLU A 3 0.20 29.94 -37.43
CA GLU A 3 -0.14 28.65 -36.84
C GLU A 3 -0.75 28.89 -35.46
N GLN A 4 -2.07 29.03 -35.44
CA GLN A 4 -2.87 28.86 -34.24
C GLN A 4 -2.80 27.40 -33.83
N VAL A 5 -2.15 27.13 -32.70
CA VAL A 5 -2.20 25.83 -32.03
C VAL A 5 -3.67 25.53 -31.70
N PRO A 6 -4.24 24.39 -32.17
CA PRO A 6 -5.64 24.09 -31.94
C PRO A 6 -5.90 23.85 -30.45
N THR A 7 -6.83 24.61 -29.89
CA THR A 7 -7.41 24.41 -28.56
C THR A 7 -8.32 23.17 -28.58
N PRO A 8 -8.15 22.17 -27.69
CA PRO A 8 -9.15 21.14 -27.52
C PRO A 8 -10.34 21.71 -26.72
N GLN A 9 -11.51 21.79 -27.35
CA GLN A 9 -12.81 22.00 -26.70
C GLN A 9 -13.41 20.64 -26.30
N ASN A 10 -13.93 20.58 -25.06
CA ASN A 10 -14.91 19.63 -24.53
C ASN A 10 -14.61 18.11 -24.60
N GLY A 11 -14.29 17.51 -23.43
CA GLY A 11 -14.51 16.08 -23.16
C GLY A 11 -13.33 15.31 -22.56
N ALA A 12 -12.11 15.82 -22.68
CA ALA A 12 -10.97 15.22 -21.99
C ALA A 12 -10.90 15.79 -20.58
N ILE A 13 -11.17 14.97 -19.56
CA ILE A 13 -10.82 15.29 -18.18
C ILE A 13 -9.34 15.72 -18.20
N ASP A 14 -9.06 16.97 -17.83
CA ASP A 14 -7.69 17.44 -17.67
C ASP A 14 -7.10 16.79 -16.42
N TYR A 15 -6.60 15.57 -16.60
CA TYR A 15 -6.00 14.74 -15.56
C TYR A 15 -4.87 15.49 -14.83
N VAL A 16 -4.19 16.40 -15.52
CA VAL A 16 -3.07 17.18 -14.96
C VAL A 16 -3.58 18.27 -14.02
N ALA A 17 -4.64 18.98 -14.39
CA ALA A 17 -5.26 19.99 -13.53
C ALA A 17 -5.96 19.38 -12.30
N VAL A 18 -6.53 18.18 -12.43
CA VAL A 18 -7.17 17.45 -11.31
C VAL A 18 -6.14 16.82 -10.37
N GLU A 19 -5.03 16.30 -10.90
CA GLU A 19 -3.93 15.70 -10.12
C GLU A 19 -3.20 16.73 -9.23
N GLN A 20 -3.15 18.00 -9.64
CA GLN A 20 -2.59 19.11 -8.88
C GLN A 20 -3.55 19.74 -7.87
N SER A 21 -4.82 19.32 -7.84
CA SER A 21 -5.77 19.82 -6.86
C SER A 21 -5.31 19.48 -5.43
N PRO A 22 -5.45 20.39 -4.44
CA PRO A 22 -5.04 20.17 -3.05
C PRO A 22 -5.66 18.91 -2.42
N ARG A 23 -6.82 18.50 -2.96
CA ARG A 23 -7.61 17.34 -2.55
C ARG A 23 -6.96 16.02 -3.02
N PHE A 24 -6.39 15.96 -4.23
CA PHE A 24 -5.66 14.80 -4.75
C PHE A 24 -4.29 14.60 -4.09
N LEU A 25 -3.57 15.70 -3.82
CA LEU A 25 -2.30 15.66 -3.11
C LEU A 25 -2.45 15.21 -1.64
N ARG A 26 -3.53 15.61 -0.95
CA ARG A 26 -3.86 15.07 0.38
C ARG A 26 -4.13 13.57 0.34
N LEU A 27 -4.84 13.08 -0.67
CA LEU A 27 -5.11 11.65 -0.84
C LEU A 27 -3.81 10.85 -1.05
N LYS A 28 -2.96 11.28 -1.99
CA LYS A 28 -1.64 10.69 -2.24
C LYS A 28 -0.72 10.77 -1.02
N ARG A 29 -0.76 11.86 -0.26
CA ARG A 29 0.07 12.03 0.95
C ARG A 29 -0.37 11.08 2.07
N THR A 30 -1.67 10.86 2.27
CA THR A 30 -2.12 9.88 3.26
C THR A 30 -1.85 8.43 2.80
N GLN A 31 -1.97 8.13 1.52
CA GLN A 31 -1.65 6.80 1.01
C GLN A 31 -0.14 6.51 1.16
N ARG A 32 0.71 7.48 0.80
CA ARG A 32 2.16 7.39 1.00
C ARG A 32 2.55 7.32 2.47
N SER A 33 1.90 8.07 3.37
CA SER A 33 2.27 8.02 4.79
C SER A 33 1.93 6.67 5.45
N PHE A 34 1.13 5.81 4.81
CA PHE A 34 0.88 4.45 5.30
C PHE A 34 1.84 3.43 4.66
N ILE A 35 2.04 3.53 3.34
CA ILE A 35 2.87 2.56 2.60
C ILE A 35 4.37 2.75 2.89
N PHE A 36 4.86 3.99 2.99
CA PHE A 36 6.29 4.24 3.20
C PHE A 36 6.81 3.69 4.53
N PRO A 37 6.13 3.91 5.69
CA PRO A 37 6.56 3.28 6.93
C PRO A 37 6.49 1.76 6.89
N LEU A 38 5.48 1.19 6.24
CA LEU A 38 5.31 -0.26 6.13
C LEU A 38 6.43 -0.88 5.27
N ALA A 39 6.78 -0.24 4.16
CA ALA A 39 7.89 -0.64 3.31
C ALA A 39 9.25 -0.48 4.02
N ALA A 40 9.45 0.63 4.73
CA ALA A 40 10.67 0.85 5.52
C ALA A 40 10.82 -0.21 6.62
N PHE A 41 9.73 -0.51 7.34
CA PHE A 41 9.69 -1.57 8.34
C PHE A 41 10.05 -2.93 7.73
N PHE A 42 9.42 -3.30 6.61
CA PHE A 42 9.70 -4.55 5.91
C PHE A 42 11.17 -4.66 5.51
N LEU A 43 11.74 -3.56 4.98
CA LEU A 43 13.12 -3.53 4.53
C LEU A 43 14.09 -3.68 5.71
N VAL A 44 13.86 -2.96 6.81
CA VAL A 44 14.66 -3.09 8.04
C VAL A 44 14.56 -4.51 8.58
N TRP A 45 13.35 -5.07 8.66
CA TRP A 45 13.11 -6.44 9.13
C TRP A 45 13.82 -7.50 8.27
N TYR A 46 13.78 -7.34 6.94
CA TYR A 46 14.51 -8.18 6.01
C TYR A 46 16.02 -8.09 6.22
N PHE A 47 16.58 -6.87 6.34
CA PHE A 47 18.02 -6.70 6.58
C PHE A 47 18.45 -7.28 7.91
N VAL A 48 17.66 -7.12 8.98
CA VAL A 48 17.93 -7.75 10.28
C VAL A 48 18.09 -9.25 10.11
N TYR A 49 17.16 -9.90 9.40
CA TYR A 49 17.26 -11.34 9.12
C TYR A 49 18.53 -11.71 8.33
N VAL A 50 18.82 -10.99 7.24
CA VAL A 50 20.01 -11.27 6.41
C VAL A 50 21.30 -11.09 7.19
N LEU A 51 21.40 -10.02 7.99
CA LEU A 51 22.58 -9.73 8.81
C LEU A 51 22.77 -10.79 9.91
N LEU A 52 21.69 -11.18 10.59
CA LEU A 52 21.74 -12.27 11.58
C LEU A 52 22.15 -13.60 10.92
N ALA A 53 21.58 -13.92 9.76
CA ALA A 53 21.91 -15.14 9.01
C ALA A 53 23.37 -15.17 8.52
N ALA A 54 23.94 -14.02 8.14
CA ALA A 54 25.29 -13.94 7.61
C ALA A 54 26.35 -13.88 8.72
N PHE A 55 26.13 -13.06 9.76
CA PHE A 55 27.14 -12.74 10.76
C PHE A 55 26.92 -13.45 12.11
N ALA A 56 25.68 -13.80 12.44
CA ALA A 56 25.32 -14.40 13.73
C ALA A 56 24.80 -15.83 13.56
N ARG A 57 25.57 -16.67 12.83
CA ARG A 57 25.17 -18.05 12.53
C ARG A 57 24.94 -18.90 13.78
N ASP A 58 25.76 -18.73 14.81
CA ASP A 58 25.59 -19.46 16.08
C ASP A 58 24.28 -19.09 16.79
N PHE A 59 23.91 -17.80 16.76
CA PHE A 59 22.62 -17.34 17.28
C PHE A 59 21.45 -17.91 16.46
N MET A 60 21.56 -17.89 15.13
CA MET A 60 20.53 -18.45 14.24
C MET A 60 20.39 -19.98 14.37
N ALA A 61 21.46 -20.67 14.75
CA ALA A 61 21.47 -22.11 15.00
C ALA A 61 20.98 -22.48 16.40
N GLN A 62 20.80 -21.51 17.30
CA GLN A 62 20.35 -21.74 18.66
C GLN A 62 18.96 -22.39 18.65
N ARG A 63 18.82 -23.51 19.36
CA ARG A 63 17.57 -24.25 19.49
C ARG A 63 16.70 -23.59 20.55
N VAL A 64 15.44 -23.32 20.21
CA VAL A 64 14.44 -22.73 21.11
C VAL A 64 13.59 -23.84 21.72
N TRP A 65 13.09 -24.77 20.90
CA TRP A 65 12.33 -25.92 21.35
C TRP A 65 12.59 -27.11 20.43
N GLY A 66 13.17 -28.19 20.97
CA GLY A 66 13.51 -29.37 20.18
C GLY A 66 14.46 -29.01 19.04
N ASP A 67 14.03 -29.28 17.80
CA ASP A 67 14.78 -28.94 16.58
C ASP A 67 14.40 -27.58 15.97
N ILE A 68 13.50 -26.80 16.62
CA ILE A 68 13.15 -25.45 16.17
C ILE A 68 14.28 -24.50 16.55
N THR A 69 14.94 -23.93 15.54
CA THR A 69 16.00 -22.94 15.73
C THR A 69 15.47 -21.51 15.67
N VAL A 70 16.21 -20.57 16.26
CA VAL A 70 15.94 -19.14 16.14
C VAL A 70 15.86 -18.73 14.67
N GLY A 71 16.78 -19.24 13.83
CA GLY A 71 16.77 -18.95 12.40
C GLY A 71 15.50 -19.43 11.69
N LEU A 72 14.97 -20.59 12.08
CA LEU A 72 13.68 -21.07 11.56
C LEU A 72 12.53 -20.16 11.97
N LEU A 73 12.50 -19.66 13.21
CA LEU A 73 11.49 -18.72 13.68
C LEU A 73 11.55 -17.39 12.94
N PHE A 74 12.75 -16.82 12.76
CA PHE A 74 12.91 -15.58 12.00
C PHE A 74 12.52 -15.78 10.53
N GLY A 75 12.90 -16.90 9.91
CA GLY A 75 12.50 -17.25 8.55
C GLY A 75 10.99 -17.37 8.40
N LEU A 76 10.32 -18.09 9.31
CA LEU A 76 8.86 -18.17 9.35
C LEU A 76 8.22 -16.79 9.60
N GLY A 77 8.84 -16.00 10.47
CA GLY A 77 8.48 -14.61 10.73
C GLY A 77 8.45 -13.77 9.46
N GLN A 78 9.39 -13.95 8.52
CA GLN A 78 9.36 -13.25 7.22
C GLN A 78 8.07 -13.53 6.45
N PHE A 79 7.63 -14.79 6.40
CA PHE A 79 6.38 -15.17 5.74
C PHE A 79 5.17 -14.54 6.44
N VAL A 80 5.08 -14.69 7.77
CA VAL A 80 3.99 -14.10 8.56
C VAL A 80 3.92 -12.59 8.37
N THR A 81 5.07 -11.91 8.36
CA THR A 81 5.14 -10.45 8.16
C THR A 81 4.67 -10.05 6.76
N THR A 82 5.00 -10.84 5.73
CA THR A 82 4.54 -10.61 4.35
C THR A 82 3.01 -10.67 4.26
N PHE A 83 2.40 -11.68 4.87
CA PHE A 83 0.93 -11.77 4.95
C PHE A 83 0.35 -10.61 5.76
N ALA A 84 0.95 -10.27 6.91
CA ALA A 84 0.51 -9.16 7.74
C ALA A 84 0.53 -7.82 6.98
N ILE A 85 1.59 -7.56 6.19
CA ILE A 85 1.70 -6.37 5.34
C ILE A 85 0.60 -6.36 4.28
N THR A 86 0.37 -7.49 3.62
CA THR A 86 -0.68 -7.62 2.60
C THR A 86 -2.06 -7.37 3.20
N MET A 87 -2.38 -8.00 4.34
CA MET A 87 -3.64 -7.78 5.04
C MET A 87 -3.78 -6.35 5.55
N ALA A 88 -2.70 -5.74 6.07
CA ALA A 88 -2.70 -4.35 6.53
C ALA A 88 -2.97 -3.39 5.35
N TYR A 89 -2.41 -3.68 4.18
CA TYR A 89 -2.70 -2.94 2.96
C TYR A 89 -4.17 -3.11 2.53
N VAL A 90 -4.70 -4.33 2.52
CA VAL A 90 -6.12 -4.59 2.18
C VAL A 90 -7.05 -3.90 3.18
N ALA A 91 -6.75 -3.97 4.49
CA ALA A 91 -7.54 -3.30 5.51
C ALA A 91 -7.47 -1.77 5.38
N PHE A 92 -6.31 -1.21 5.03
CA PHE A 92 -6.17 0.21 4.73
C PHE A 92 -6.94 0.62 3.48
N ALA A 93 -6.84 -0.18 2.42
CA ALA A 93 -7.59 -0.03 1.18
C ALA A 93 -9.09 -0.03 1.49
N ASN A 94 -9.62 -1.03 2.18
CA ASN A 94 -11.02 -1.10 2.58
C ASN A 94 -11.44 0.10 3.44
N ARG A 95 -10.69 0.46 4.49
CA ARG A 95 -11.05 1.61 5.35
C ARG A 95 -11.04 2.97 4.64
N LYS A 96 -10.29 3.10 3.53
CA LYS A 96 -10.20 4.35 2.76
C LYS A 96 -10.99 4.35 1.45
N LEU A 97 -11.17 3.19 0.83
CA LEU A 97 -11.84 3.02 -0.47
C LEU A 97 -13.29 2.57 -0.29
N ASP A 98 -13.62 1.77 0.72
CA ASP A 98 -15.00 1.34 0.96
C ASP A 98 -15.96 2.50 1.33
N PRO A 99 -15.57 3.55 2.11
CA PRO A 99 -16.46 4.68 2.31
C PRO A 99 -16.79 5.43 1.00
N LEU A 100 -15.84 5.44 0.06
CA LEU A 100 -16.05 5.98 -1.29
C LEU A 100 -16.91 5.03 -2.15
N ALA A 101 -16.72 3.72 -2.01
CA ALA A 101 -17.51 2.73 -2.73
C ALA A 101 -18.97 2.67 -2.24
N SER A 102 -19.21 2.88 -0.95
CA SER A 102 -20.57 2.92 -0.38
C SER A 102 -21.34 4.17 -0.82
N GLU A 103 -20.71 5.35 -0.87
CA GLU A 103 -21.35 6.57 -1.39
C GLU A 103 -21.75 6.43 -2.85
N ILE A 104 -20.86 5.90 -3.70
CA ILE A 104 -21.13 5.69 -5.12
C ILE A 104 -22.23 4.64 -5.33
N ARG A 105 -22.27 3.60 -4.50
CA ARG A 105 -23.30 2.55 -4.57
C ARG A 105 -24.67 3.07 -4.13
N GLU A 106 -24.74 3.90 -3.10
CA GLU A 106 -25.98 4.57 -2.69
C GLU A 106 -26.48 5.58 -3.73
N GLU A 107 -25.58 6.33 -4.39
CA GLU A 107 -25.96 7.23 -5.50
C GLU A 107 -26.50 6.45 -6.70
N LEU A 108 -25.87 5.33 -7.06
CA LEU A 108 -26.33 4.46 -8.15
C LEU A 108 -27.67 3.79 -7.83
N GLU A 109 -27.87 3.31 -6.60
CA GLU A 109 -29.14 2.71 -6.16
C GLU A 109 -30.28 3.74 -6.13
N LYS A 110 -30.02 4.99 -5.72
CA LYS A 110 -31.02 6.08 -5.79
C LYS A 110 -31.36 6.45 -7.23
N ALA A 111 -30.36 6.59 -8.10
CA ALA A 111 -30.57 6.90 -9.51
C ALA A 111 -31.33 5.79 -10.27
N GLN A 112 -31.21 4.53 -9.83
CA GLN A 112 -32.00 3.41 -10.36
C GLN A 112 -33.42 3.33 -9.78
N ALA A 113 -33.65 3.83 -8.56
CA ALA A 113 -34.97 3.86 -7.95
C ALA A 113 -35.84 5.02 -8.46
N ASP A 114 -35.21 6.10 -8.96
CA ASP A 114 -35.87 7.27 -9.56
C ASP A 114 -36.12 7.14 -11.08
N ALA A 115 -35.76 6.01 -11.70
CA ALA A 115 -35.92 5.70 -13.13
C ALA A 115 -36.95 4.59 -13.37
#